data_AF-A0A9X6TSV5-F1
#
_entry.id   AF-A0A9X6TSV5-F1
#
_cell.length_a   1.000
_cell.length_b   1.000
_cell.length_c   1.000
_cell.angle_alpha   90.00
_cell.angle_beta   90.00
_cell.angle_gamma   90.00
#
_symmetry.space_group_name_H-M   'P 1'
#
loop_
_entity.id
_entity.type
_entity.pdbx_description
1 polymer ?
#
loop_
_entity_poly.entity_id
_entity_poly.type
_entity_poly.pdbx_seq_one_letter_code
_entity_poly.pdbx_strand_id
1 'polypeptide(L)' 'MLLKYFYDEKLAHASYLVGCQKEGVAIVIDPSRYIEQYIEFAKKEGMEVIAAAETHIHA' A
#
# COMPACT_ATOMS: atom_id res chain seq x y z
N MET A 1 -3.15 2.43 14.21
CA MET A 1 -2.21 1.96 13.16
C MET A 1 -3.04 1.12 12.22
N LEU A 2 -3.08 1.48 10.95
CA LEU A 2 -3.77 0.71 9.92
C LEU A 2 -2.76 -0.17 9.18
N LEU A 3 -3.10 -1.43 8.98
CA LEU A 3 -2.34 -2.36 8.16
C LEU A 3 -3.32 -3.06 7.21
N LYS A 4 -3.06 -2.96 5.91
CA LYS A 4 -3.85 -3.65 4.88
C LYS A 4 -2.95 -4.48 3.99
N TYR A 5 -3.31 -5.76 3.86
CA TYR A 5 -2.71 -6.72 2.93
C TYR A 5 -3.43 -6.68 1.57
N PHE A 6 -2.64 -6.67 0.50
CA PHE A 6 -3.07 -6.81 -0.89
C PHE A 6 -2.28 -7.95 -1.52
N TYR A 7 -2.96 -8.78 -2.31
CA TYR A 7 -2.34 -9.95 -2.91
C TYR A 7 -2.77 -10.11 -4.36
N ASP A 8 -1.79 -10.31 -5.24
CA ASP A 8 -1.98 -10.71 -6.61
C ASP A 8 -1.76 -12.22 -6.72
N GLU A 9 -2.86 -12.97 -6.89
CA GLU A 9 -2.85 -14.43 -6.99
C GLU A 9 -2.07 -14.95 -8.22
N LYS A 10 -1.99 -14.18 -9.31
CA LYS A 10 -1.30 -14.62 -10.54
C LYS A 10 0.21 -14.50 -10.40
N LEU A 11 0.67 -13.48 -9.69
CA LEU A 11 2.09 -13.24 -9.43
C LEU A 11 2.56 -13.86 -8.11
N ALA A 12 1.65 -14.38 -7.29
CA ALA A 12 1.91 -14.72 -5.89
C ALA A 12 2.60 -13.57 -5.14
N HIS A 13 2.18 -12.33 -5.45
CA HIS A 13 2.85 -11.11 -5.00
C HIS A 13 2.05 -10.43 -3.91
N ALA A 14 2.70 -10.21 -2.77
CA ALA A 14 2.15 -9.52 -1.61
C ALA A 14 2.61 -8.07 -1.57
N SER A 15 1.69 -7.18 -1.24
CA SER A 15 1.97 -5.77 -1.01
C SER A 15 1.15 -5.26 0.16
N TYR A 16 1.60 -4.17 0.79
CA TYR A 16 1.00 -3.69 2.03
C TYR A 16 0.77 -2.19 2.01
N LEU A 17 -0.34 -1.74 2.59
CA LEU A 17 -0.50 -0.35 2.99
C LEU A 17 -0.41 -0.25 4.50
N VAL A 18 0.47 0.62 4.98
CA VAL A 18 0.69 0.89 6.41
C VAL A 18 0.38 2.36 6.69
N GLY A 19 -0.58 2.62 7.57
CA GLY A 19 -1.12 3.95 7.82
C GLY A 19 -1.04 4.43 9.27
N CYS A 20 -0.69 5.69 9.46
CA CYS A 20 -0.81 6.40 10.73
C CYS A 20 -2.16 7.13 10.79
N GLN A 21 -3.13 6.54 11.47
CA GLN A 21 -4.48 7.12 11.61
C GLN A 21 -4.51 8.47 12.33
N LYS A 22 -3.51 8.76 13.18
CA LYS A 22 -3.43 10.05 13.89
C LYS A 22 -3.08 11.19 12.93
N GLU A 23 -2.13 10.94 12.03
CA GLU A 23 -1.60 11.96 11.10
C GLU A 23 -2.30 11.91 9.73
N GLY A 24 -3.10 10.88 9.45
CA GLY A 24 -3.83 10.74 8.19
C GLY A 24 -2.94 10.41 6.98
N VAL A 25 -1.78 9.77 7.21
CA VAL A 25 -0.81 9.44 6.15
C VAL A 25 -0.50 7.95 6.10
N ALA A 26 -0.13 7.46 4.92
CA ALA A 26 0.22 6.07 4.68
C ALA A 26 1.41 5.91 3.73
N ILE A 27 2.07 4.76 3.84
CA ILE A 27 3.10 4.26 2.91
C ILE A 27 2.64 2.93 2.31
N VAL A 28 3.01 2.67 1.05
CA VAL A 28 2.82 1.36 0.41
C VAL A 28 4.16 0.62 0.35
N ILE A 29 4.17 -0.65 0.77
CA ILE A 29 5.33 -1.55 0.70
C ILE A 29 5.14 -2.50 -0.48
N ASP A 30 6.16 -2.60 -1.33
CA ASP A 30 6.20 -3.39 -2.56
C ASP A 30 4.98 -3.14 -3.46
N PRO A 31 4.74 -1.89 -3.91
CA PRO A 31 3.55 -1.57 -4.70
C PRO A 31 3.53 -2.33 -6.04
N SER A 32 2.37 -2.89 -6.38
CA SER A 32 2.08 -3.31 -7.76
C SER A 32 2.04 -2.09 -8.69
N ARG A 33 2.27 -2.32 -9.99
CA ARG A 33 2.04 -1.31 -11.04
C ARG A 33 0.58 -0.85 -11.11
N TYR A 34 -0.37 -1.68 -10.68
CA TYR A 34 -1.77 -1.29 -10.54
C TYR A 34 -1.98 -0.61 -9.19
N ILE A 35 -1.81 0.72 -9.16
CA ILE A 35 -1.71 1.51 -7.94
C ILE A 35 -3.06 1.96 -7.38
N GLU A 36 -4.11 1.92 -8.20
CA GLU A 36 -5.45 2.45 -7.89
C GLU A 36 -6.01 1.81 -6.62
N GLN A 37 -5.78 0.51 -6.42
CA GLN A 37 -6.22 -0.22 -5.23
C GLN A 37 -5.70 0.39 -3.91
N TYR A 38 -4.48 0.92 -3.91
CA TYR A 38 -3.89 1.54 -2.72
C TYR A 38 -4.45 2.94 -2.50
N ILE A 39 -4.53 3.74 -3.57
CA ILE A 39 -5.03 5.11 -3.52
C ILE A 39 -6.50 5.14 -3.09
N GLU A 40 -7.33 4.27 -3.67
CA GLU A 40 -8.74 4.17 -3.32
C GLU A 40 -8.96 3.69 -1.88
N PHE A 41 -8.18 2.70 -1.44
CA PHE A 41 -8.27 2.22 -0.06
C PHE A 41 -7.82 3.30 0.93
N ALA A 42 -6.69 3.95 0.69
CA ALA A 42 -6.22 5.06 1.52
C ALA A 42 -7.26 6.17 1.63
N LYS A 43 -7.84 6.59 0.49
CA LYS A 43 -8.88 7.62 0.45
C LYS A 43 -10.14 7.22 1.23
N LYS A 44 -10.58 5.95 1.14
CA LYS A 44 -11.71 5.43 1.93
C LYS A 44 -11.44 5.46 3.42
N GLU A 45 -10.19 5.23 3.82
CA GLU A 45 -9.73 5.25 5.22
C GLU A 45 -9.32 6.66 5.70
N GLY A 46 -9.54 7.70 4.89
CA GLY A 46 -9.20 9.08 5.25
C GLY A 46 -7.70 9.35 5.31
N MET A 47 -6.91 8.66 4.48
CA MET A 47 -5.45 8.75 4.44
C MET A 47 -4.92 9.22 3.08
N GLU A 48 -3.79 9.93 3.12
CA GLU A 48 -2.97 10.27 1.95
C GLU A 48 -1.77 9.30 1.85
N VAL A 49 -1.51 8.74 0.67
CA VAL A 49 -0.30 7.95 0.42
C VAL A 49 0.86 8.90 0.11
N ILE A 50 1.85 8.97 1.00
CA ILE A 50 2.95 9.95 0.92
C ILE A 50 4.29 9.33 0.48
N ALA A 51 4.38 8.00 0.45
CA ALA A 51 5.61 7.30 0.12
C ALA A 51 5.32 5.88 -0.39
N ALA A 52 6.33 5.31 -1.05
CA ALA A 52 6.43 3.89 -1.31
C ALA A 52 7.81 3.38 -0.91
N ALA A 53 7.91 2.13 -0.47
CA ALA A 53 9.17 1.46 -0.22
C ALA A 53 9.18 0.10 -0.93
N GLU A 54 10.32 -0.24 -1.51
CA GLU A 54 10.59 -1.58 -2.03
C GLU A 54 11.50 -2.33 -1.08
N THR A 55 11.25 -3.62 -0.90
CA THR A 55 12.09 -4.49 -0.10
C THR A 55 13.37 -4.87 -0.85
N HIS A 56 13.30 -4.99 -2.18
CA HIS A 56 14.39 -5.33 -3.08
C HIS A 56 14.02 -4.97 -4.52
N ILE A 57 14.96 -5.13 -5.47
CA ILE A 57 14.65 -5.05 -6.90
C ILE A 57 13.96 -6.35 -7.30
N HIS A 58 12.68 -6.24 -7.64
CA HIS A 58 11.86 -7.35 -8.11
C HIS A 58 12.33 -7.85 -9.50
N ALA A 59 12.27 -9.16 -9.74
CA ALA A 59 12.79 -9.82 -10.94
C ALA A 59 11.79 -9.90 -12.11
#